data_AF-A0A349JK32-F1
#
_entry.id   AF-A0A349JK32-F1
#
_cell.length_a   1.000
_cell.length_b   1.000
_cell.length_c   1.000
_cell.angle_alpha   90.00
_cell.angle_beta   90.00
_cell.angle_gamma   90.00
#
_symmetry.space_group_name_H-M   'P 1'
#
loop_
_entity.id
_entity.type
_entity.pdbx_description
1 polymer ?
#
loop_
_entity_poly.entity_id
_entity_poly.type
_entity_poly.pdbx_seq_one_letter_code
_entity_poly.pdbx_strand_id
1 'polypeptide(L)'
;MNLKSIAKTNLLLSSLIISIGLQALPAAAEAVTDAQVSALVEALRQAAPPQSTHDGMYSQWQVLPGNISRWAKFCTKQDLTPQQFEADATKAKSIVTCIVGDLLRDEYKASSNNELAAIRRAACWWMTGESAACKSGATATYADKVVSVYQKQRPKK
;
A
#
# COMPACT_ATOMS: atom_id res chain seq x y z
N MET A 1 44.71 43.66 67.22
CA MET A 1 44.34 42.73 66.11
C MET A 1 43.27 43.40 65.26
N ASN A 2 43.58 43.63 63.98
CA ASN A 2 42.72 44.31 63.00
C ASN A 2 41.68 43.33 62.44
N LEU A 3 40.38 43.62 62.61
CA LEU A 3 39.31 42.92 61.90
C LEU A 3 38.95 43.71 60.64
N LYS A 4 39.34 43.21 59.47
CA LYS A 4 38.95 43.76 58.17
C LYS A 4 37.55 43.32 57.80
N SER A 5 36.71 44.28 57.44
CA SER A 5 35.44 44.12 56.74
C SER A 5 35.67 43.58 55.32
N ILE A 6 34.93 42.54 54.92
CA ILE A 6 34.66 42.23 53.51
C ILE A 6 33.23 41.68 53.40
N ALA A 7 32.32 42.52 52.90
CA ALA A 7 31.08 42.09 52.30
C ALA A 7 31.35 41.39 50.96
N LYS A 8 30.56 40.37 50.60
CA LYS A 8 30.16 40.06 49.22
C LYS A 8 29.10 38.94 49.19
N THR A 9 27.88 39.36 48.94
CA THR A 9 26.74 38.55 48.50
C THR A 9 27.14 37.75 47.26
N ASN A 10 27.15 36.42 47.33
CA ASN A 10 27.38 35.57 46.17
C ASN A 10 26.12 34.79 45.82
N LEU A 11 25.54 35.25 44.70
CA LEU A 11 24.65 34.61 43.74
C LEU A 11 24.25 33.15 43.99
N LEU A 12 22.94 32.96 44.04
CA LEU A 12 22.24 31.72 43.73
C LEU A 12 22.59 31.26 42.30
N LEU A 13 23.31 30.14 42.17
CA LEU A 13 23.51 29.46 40.89
C LEU A 13 22.41 28.40 40.72
N SER A 14 21.30 28.85 40.12
CA SER A 14 20.24 27.99 39.61
C SER A 14 20.79 27.10 38.49
N SER A 15 20.87 25.79 38.73
CA SER A 15 21.17 24.79 37.70
C SER A 15 20.00 24.69 36.72
N LEU A 16 20.13 25.30 35.56
CA LEU A 16 19.20 25.20 34.43
C LEU A 16 19.40 23.83 33.75
N ILE A 17 18.56 22.84 34.06
CA ILE A 17 18.50 21.60 33.27
C ILE A 17 17.79 21.94 31.97
N ILE A 18 18.56 22.20 30.90
CA ILE A 18 18.03 22.33 29.55
C ILE A 18 17.59 20.93 29.11
N SER A 19 16.32 20.64 29.33
CA SER A 19 15.67 19.47 28.76
C SER A 19 15.52 19.72 27.26
N ILE A 20 16.47 19.21 26.47
CA ILE A 20 16.32 19.16 25.02
C ILE A 20 15.20 18.16 24.74
N GLY A 21 13.98 18.67 24.63
CA GLY A 21 12.83 17.90 24.15
C GLY A 21 13.12 17.47 22.72
N LEU A 22 13.45 16.19 22.54
CA LEU A 22 13.49 15.55 21.23
C LEU A 22 12.04 15.49 20.73
N GLN A 23 11.59 16.57 20.09
CA GLN A 23 10.32 16.57 19.39
C GLN A 23 10.47 15.63 18.21
N ALA A 24 10.00 14.39 18.39
CA ALA A 24 9.77 13.48 17.28
C ALA A 24 8.77 14.19 16.36
N LEU A 25 9.27 14.76 15.27
CA LEU A 25 8.40 15.22 14.19
C LEU A 25 7.54 14.03 13.79
N PRO A 26 6.20 14.20 13.66
CA PRO A 26 5.38 13.12 13.15
C PRO A 26 5.91 12.79 11.76
N ALA A 27 6.44 11.58 11.60
CA ALA A 27 6.74 11.05 10.28
C ALA A 27 5.41 11.06 9.53
N ALA A 28 5.24 11.99 8.59
CA ALA A 28 4.10 11.96 7.69
C ALA A 28 4.15 10.59 7.01
N ALA A 29 3.21 9.71 7.33
CA ALA A 29 3.09 8.43 6.66
C ALA A 29 3.02 8.74 5.16
N GLU A 30 4.04 8.35 4.41
CA GLU A 30 4.08 8.59 2.97
C GLU A 30 2.81 7.98 2.37
N ALA A 31 1.97 8.81 1.76
CA ALA A 31 0.75 8.34 1.13
C ALA A 31 1.11 7.41 -0.04
N VAL A 32 0.30 6.35 -0.23
CA VAL A 32 0.40 5.50 -1.43
C VAL A 32 0.24 6.38 -2.66
N THR A 33 1.24 6.36 -3.53
CA THR A 33 1.30 7.17 -4.76
C THR A 33 0.64 6.45 -5.94
N ASP A 34 0.19 7.22 -6.93
CA ASP A 34 -0.38 6.66 -8.17
C ASP A 34 0.63 5.78 -8.93
N ALA A 35 1.93 6.08 -8.82
CA ALA A 35 2.99 5.26 -9.40
C ALA A 35 3.05 3.87 -8.75
N GLN A 36 2.92 3.79 -7.42
CA GLN A 36 2.86 2.51 -6.70
C GLN A 36 1.58 1.74 -7.07
N VAL A 37 0.44 2.42 -7.18
CA VAL A 37 -0.81 1.77 -7.63
C VAL A 37 -0.66 1.21 -9.05
N SER A 38 -0.16 2.02 -9.98
CA SER A 38 0.05 1.62 -11.38
C SER A 38 1.01 0.44 -11.50
N ALA A 39 2.12 0.45 -10.74
CA ALA A 39 3.07 -0.66 -10.70
C ALA A 39 2.44 -1.93 -10.12
N LEU A 40 1.59 -1.84 -9.09
CA LEU A 40 0.88 -3.01 -8.57
C LEU A 40 -0.12 -3.57 -9.58
N VAL A 41 -0.91 -2.71 -10.23
CA VAL A 41 -1.86 -3.12 -11.29
C VAL A 41 -1.13 -3.90 -12.37
N GLU A 42 0.03 -3.42 -12.82
CA GLU A 42 0.81 -4.08 -13.85
C GLU A 42 1.48 -5.36 -13.34
N ALA A 43 1.93 -5.39 -12.09
CA ALA A 43 2.46 -6.61 -11.47
C ALA A 43 1.41 -7.72 -11.36
N LEU A 44 0.17 -7.40 -10.99
CA LEU A 44 -0.94 -8.36 -10.96
C LEU A 44 -1.20 -8.97 -12.34
N ARG A 45 -1.20 -8.12 -13.39
CA ARG A 45 -1.38 -8.55 -14.79
C ARG A 45 -0.31 -9.53 -15.24
N GLN A 46 0.96 -9.22 -14.98
CA GLN A 46 2.09 -10.07 -15.40
C GLN A 46 2.22 -11.33 -14.53
N ALA A 47 1.78 -11.26 -13.28
CA ALA A 47 1.79 -12.39 -12.36
C ALA A 47 0.68 -13.39 -12.65
N ALA A 48 -0.42 -12.94 -13.27
CA ALA A 48 -1.60 -13.74 -13.61
C ALA A 48 -1.21 -15.13 -14.17
N PRO A 49 -1.82 -16.21 -13.65
CA PRO A 49 -1.69 -17.53 -14.25
C PRO A 49 -2.05 -17.51 -15.75
N PRO A 50 -1.50 -18.42 -16.56
CA PRO A 50 -1.90 -18.54 -17.95
C PRO A 50 -3.42 -18.67 -18.07
N GLN A 51 -4.02 -17.79 -18.87
CA GLN A 51 -5.46 -17.79 -19.10
C GLN A 51 -5.84 -19.05 -19.87
N SER A 52 -6.78 -19.82 -19.32
CA SER A 52 -7.38 -20.94 -20.04
C SER A 52 -8.69 -20.51 -20.66
N THR A 53 -9.08 -21.12 -21.77
CA THR A 53 -10.32 -20.78 -22.50
C THR A 53 -11.62 -20.99 -21.68
N HIS A 54 -11.52 -21.57 -20.48
CA HIS A 54 -12.65 -21.94 -19.64
C HIS A 54 -12.49 -21.48 -18.18
N ASP A 55 -11.61 -20.51 -17.88
CA ASP A 55 -11.42 -20.06 -16.50
C ASP A 55 -12.54 -19.16 -15.96
N GLY A 56 -13.44 -18.70 -16.85
CA GLY A 56 -14.61 -17.89 -16.47
C GLY A 56 -14.24 -16.51 -15.93
N MET A 57 -13.00 -16.07 -16.11
CA MET A 57 -12.48 -14.79 -15.64
C MET A 57 -12.31 -13.81 -16.79
N TYR A 58 -12.42 -12.52 -16.48
CA TYR A 58 -12.49 -11.45 -17.48
C TYR A 58 -11.31 -10.49 -17.36
N SER A 59 -10.90 -9.94 -18.50
CA SER A 59 -9.75 -9.09 -18.76
C SER A 59 -8.41 -9.76 -18.47
N GLN A 60 -7.35 -9.06 -18.86
CA GLN A 60 -5.96 -9.42 -18.54
C GLN A 60 -5.63 -9.45 -17.03
N TRP A 61 -6.54 -9.03 -16.14
CA TRP A 61 -6.40 -9.15 -14.69
C TRP A 61 -7.19 -10.31 -14.07
N GLN A 62 -7.86 -11.11 -14.90
CA GLN A 62 -8.62 -12.30 -14.47
C GLN A 62 -9.62 -12.00 -13.35
N VAL A 63 -10.51 -11.03 -13.58
CA VAL A 63 -11.54 -10.64 -12.64
C VAL A 63 -12.74 -11.58 -12.71
N LEU A 64 -13.20 -12.07 -11.56
CA LEU A 64 -14.42 -12.87 -11.46
C LEU A 64 -15.66 -12.06 -11.89
N PRO A 65 -16.61 -12.64 -12.64
CA PRO A 65 -17.78 -11.93 -13.16
C PRO A 65 -18.62 -11.26 -12.06
N GLY A 66 -18.75 -11.91 -10.90
CA GLY A 66 -19.50 -11.38 -9.75
C GLY A 66 -18.90 -10.09 -9.15
N ASN A 67 -17.63 -9.80 -9.42
CA ASN A 67 -16.98 -8.59 -8.94
C ASN A 67 -17.23 -7.38 -9.86
N ILE A 68 -17.41 -7.61 -11.17
CA ILE A 68 -17.34 -6.57 -12.20
C ILE A 68 -18.41 -5.49 -11.98
N SER A 69 -19.68 -5.87 -11.83
CA SER A 69 -20.77 -4.92 -11.58
C SER A 69 -20.55 -4.11 -10.29
N ARG A 70 -20.14 -4.80 -9.22
CA ARG A 70 -19.89 -4.15 -7.91
C ARG A 70 -18.75 -3.15 -7.99
N TRP A 71 -17.63 -3.53 -8.61
CA TRP A 71 -16.46 -2.67 -8.76
C TRP A 71 -16.72 -1.50 -9.70
N ALA A 72 -17.44 -1.72 -10.80
CA ALA A 72 -17.86 -0.65 -11.69
C ALA A 72 -18.74 0.39 -10.96
N LYS A 73 -19.77 -0.05 -10.23
CA LYS A 73 -20.62 0.84 -9.42
C LYS A 73 -19.82 1.63 -8.40
N PHE A 74 -18.85 0.99 -7.74
CA PHE A 74 -17.97 1.66 -6.79
C PHE A 74 -17.14 2.77 -7.46
N CYS A 75 -16.44 2.42 -8.54
CA CYS A 75 -15.42 3.26 -9.19
C CYS A 75 -15.96 4.31 -10.16
N THR A 76 -17.03 3.99 -10.91
CA THR A 76 -17.53 4.83 -12.01
C THR A 76 -18.97 5.29 -11.82
N LYS A 77 -19.65 4.79 -10.78
CA LYS A 77 -21.10 4.99 -10.52
C LYS A 77 -22.00 4.45 -11.63
N GLN A 78 -21.47 3.60 -12.50
CA GLN A 78 -22.20 2.95 -13.58
C GLN A 78 -22.13 1.44 -13.42
N ASP A 79 -23.17 0.74 -13.88
CA ASP A 79 -23.12 -0.71 -13.99
C ASP A 79 -22.30 -1.13 -15.21
N LEU A 80 -21.71 -2.31 -15.16
CA LEU A 80 -20.94 -2.87 -16.25
C LEU A 80 -21.10 -4.39 -16.26
N THR A 81 -21.42 -4.94 -17.42
CA THR A 81 -21.48 -6.40 -17.62
C THR A 81 -20.07 -6.97 -17.82
N PRO A 82 -19.86 -8.28 -17.56
CA PRO A 82 -18.58 -8.92 -17.84
C PRO A 82 -18.13 -8.78 -19.30
N GLN A 83 -19.05 -8.84 -20.27
CA GLN A 83 -18.73 -8.68 -21.69
C GLN A 83 -18.29 -7.26 -22.04
N GLN A 84 -18.92 -6.23 -21.46
CA GLN A 84 -18.49 -4.85 -21.64
C GLN A 84 -17.13 -4.59 -20.98
N PHE A 85 -16.87 -5.22 -19.84
CA PHE A 85 -15.57 -5.14 -19.17
C PHE A 85 -14.45 -5.81 -19.98
N GLU A 86 -14.71 -6.97 -20.59
CA GLU A 86 -13.77 -7.63 -21.51
C GLU A 86 -13.47 -6.79 -22.74
N ALA A 87 -14.51 -6.23 -23.34
CA ALA A 87 -14.42 -5.55 -24.63
C ALA A 87 -13.66 -4.22 -24.58
N ASP A 88 -13.51 -3.61 -23.40
CA ASP A 88 -12.82 -2.33 -23.22
C ASP A 88 -11.69 -2.47 -22.18
N ALA A 89 -10.51 -2.84 -22.67
CA ALA A 89 -9.31 -2.98 -21.85
C ALA A 89 -8.92 -1.69 -21.11
N THR A 90 -9.25 -0.51 -21.65
CA THR A 90 -8.97 0.78 -21.00
C THR A 90 -9.90 0.99 -19.82
N LYS A 91 -11.20 0.73 -19.99
CA LYS A 91 -12.18 0.76 -18.90
C LYS A 91 -11.85 -0.28 -17.83
N ALA A 92 -11.51 -1.50 -18.23
CA ALA A 92 -11.10 -2.56 -17.31
C ALA A 92 -9.90 -2.12 -16.47
N LYS A 93 -8.84 -1.57 -17.11
CA LYS A 93 -7.68 -1.02 -16.42
C LYS A 93 -8.05 0.05 -15.41
N SER A 94 -8.92 0.98 -15.79
CA SER A 94 -9.35 2.09 -14.93
C SER A 94 -10.07 1.58 -13.67
N ILE A 95 -11.00 0.64 -13.82
CA ILE A 95 -11.71 0.02 -12.69
C ILE A 95 -10.75 -0.77 -11.79
N VAL A 96 -9.89 -1.61 -12.38
CA VAL A 96 -8.88 -2.36 -11.62
C VAL A 96 -7.95 -1.41 -10.86
N THR A 97 -7.49 -0.34 -11.49
CA THR A 97 -6.64 0.69 -10.85
C THR A 97 -7.34 1.34 -9.65
N CYS A 98 -8.62 1.68 -9.78
CA CYS A 98 -9.42 2.22 -8.69
C CYS A 98 -9.50 1.25 -7.49
N ILE A 99 -9.84 -0.03 -7.74
CA ILE A 99 -9.95 -1.06 -6.69
C ILE A 99 -8.60 -1.33 -6.03
N VAL A 100 -7.55 -1.49 -6.83
CA VAL A 100 -6.19 -1.72 -6.33
C VAL A 100 -5.68 -0.53 -5.53
N GLY A 101 -6.01 0.69 -5.95
CA GLY A 101 -5.63 1.90 -5.20
C GLY A 101 -6.30 1.95 -3.82
N ASP A 102 -7.58 1.59 -3.74
CA ASP A 102 -8.32 1.51 -2.47
C ASP A 102 -7.73 0.45 -1.54
N LEU A 103 -7.61 -0.77 -2.06
CA LEU A 103 -7.01 -1.90 -1.35
C LEU A 103 -5.59 -1.59 -0.86
N LEU A 104 -4.72 -1.07 -1.73
CA LEU A 104 -3.32 -0.83 -1.39
C LEU A 104 -3.19 0.22 -0.28
N ARG A 105 -4.04 1.25 -0.24
CA ARG A 105 -4.05 2.24 0.85
C ARG A 105 -4.39 1.61 2.20
N ASP A 106 -5.34 0.69 2.23
CA ASP A 106 -5.73 0.00 3.45
C ASP A 106 -4.68 -1.01 3.88
N GLU A 107 -4.12 -1.79 2.95
CA GLU A 107 -3.06 -2.74 3.26
C GLU A 107 -1.75 -2.07 3.65
N TYR A 108 -1.48 -0.87 3.15
CA TYR A 108 -0.32 -0.07 3.57
C TYR A 108 -0.41 0.30 5.05
N LYS A 109 -1.57 0.78 5.49
CA LYS A 109 -1.84 1.06 6.92
C LYS A 109 -1.77 -0.22 7.75
N ALA A 110 -2.43 -1.29 7.28
CA ALA A 110 -2.45 -2.59 7.97
C ALA A 110 -1.06 -3.24 8.08
N SER A 111 -0.13 -2.84 7.22
CA SER A 111 1.27 -3.31 7.20
C SER A 111 2.24 -2.38 7.93
N SER A 112 1.74 -1.48 8.79
CA SER A 112 2.58 -0.47 9.47
C SER A 112 3.44 0.34 8.48
N ASN A 113 2.85 0.71 7.34
CA ASN A 113 3.49 1.43 6.25
C ASN A 113 4.64 0.68 5.56
N ASN A 114 4.73 -0.64 5.71
CA ASN A 114 5.67 -1.45 4.94
C ASN A 114 5.10 -1.73 3.55
N GLU A 115 5.67 -1.05 2.54
CA GLU A 115 5.25 -1.15 1.14
C GLU A 115 5.22 -2.59 0.63
N LEU A 116 6.31 -3.34 0.77
CA LEU A 116 6.38 -4.69 0.19
C LEU A 116 5.44 -5.67 0.90
N ALA A 117 5.24 -5.50 2.22
CA ALA A 117 4.24 -6.25 2.95
C ALA A 117 2.81 -5.92 2.46
N ALA A 118 2.51 -4.64 2.20
CA ALA A 118 1.23 -4.20 1.67
C ALA A 118 0.97 -4.75 0.26
N ILE A 119 1.99 -4.71 -0.61
CA ILE A 119 1.94 -5.30 -1.97
C ILE A 119 1.65 -6.80 -1.89
N ARG A 120 2.34 -7.54 -1.03
CA ARG A 120 2.09 -8.98 -0.84
C ARG A 120 0.66 -9.24 -0.37
N ARG A 121 0.19 -8.47 0.62
CA ARG A 121 -1.16 -8.60 1.18
C ARG A 121 -2.24 -8.27 0.16
N ALA A 122 -2.04 -7.23 -0.65
CA ALA A 122 -2.94 -6.90 -1.76
C ALA A 122 -2.98 -8.01 -2.82
N ALA A 123 -1.83 -8.59 -3.17
CA ALA A 123 -1.76 -9.75 -4.07
C ALA A 123 -2.49 -10.98 -3.51
N CYS A 124 -2.45 -11.18 -2.19
CA CYS A 124 -3.20 -12.24 -1.53
C CYS A 124 -4.70 -12.03 -1.59
N TRP A 125 -5.14 -10.82 -1.28
CA TRP A 125 -6.53 -10.43 -1.40
C TRP A 125 -7.01 -10.61 -2.84
N TRP A 126 -6.19 -10.27 -3.83
CA TRP A 126 -6.55 -10.44 -5.25
C TRP A 126 -6.88 -11.90 -5.60
N MET A 127 -6.09 -12.85 -5.10
CA MET A 127 -6.30 -14.28 -5.37
C MET A 127 -7.41 -14.93 -4.55
N THR A 128 -7.67 -14.43 -3.34
CA THR A 128 -8.44 -15.19 -2.33
C THR A 128 -9.58 -14.43 -1.69
N GLY A 129 -9.62 -13.10 -1.85
CA GLY A 129 -10.46 -12.20 -1.06
C GLY A 129 -9.96 -11.96 0.36
N GLU A 130 -8.83 -12.57 0.78
CA GLU A 130 -8.28 -12.47 2.14
C GLU A 130 -6.79 -12.11 2.13
N SER A 131 -6.46 -10.92 2.65
CA SER A 131 -5.09 -10.38 2.61
C SER A 131 -4.05 -11.18 3.40
N ALA A 132 -4.49 -12.06 4.32
CA ALA A 132 -3.62 -12.89 5.17
C ALA A 132 -3.60 -14.38 4.80
N ALA A 133 -4.28 -14.78 3.72
CA ALA A 133 -4.46 -16.20 3.38
C ALA A 133 -3.22 -16.87 2.73
N CYS A 134 -2.33 -16.13 2.05
CA CYS A 134 -1.18 -16.75 1.36
C CYS A 134 0.01 -17.06 2.27
N LYS A 135 -0.17 -18.00 3.19
CA LYS A 135 0.91 -18.50 4.05
C LYS A 135 1.81 -19.51 3.34
N SER A 136 1.26 -20.26 2.37
CA SER A 136 1.97 -21.32 1.64
C SER A 136 1.24 -21.69 0.33
N GLY A 137 1.87 -22.54 -0.48
CA GLY A 137 1.26 -23.10 -1.69
C GLY A 137 1.15 -22.11 -2.85
N ALA A 138 0.28 -22.41 -3.81
CA ALA A 138 0.19 -21.68 -5.08
C ALA A 138 -0.16 -20.19 -4.89
N THR A 139 -1.00 -19.84 -3.91
CA THR A 139 -1.36 -18.45 -3.62
C THR A 139 -0.17 -17.68 -3.05
N ALA A 140 0.67 -18.32 -2.22
CA ALA A 140 1.90 -17.69 -1.73
C ALA A 140 2.89 -17.47 -2.87
N THR A 141 3.09 -18.47 -3.74
CA THR A 141 3.92 -18.36 -4.93
C THR A 141 3.45 -17.23 -5.86
N TYR A 142 2.14 -17.09 -6.06
CA TYR A 142 1.58 -15.97 -6.81
C TYR A 142 1.90 -14.62 -6.16
N ALA A 143 1.65 -14.48 -4.85
CA ALA A 143 1.92 -13.24 -4.14
C ALA A 143 3.43 -12.86 -4.17
N ASP A 144 4.31 -13.84 -4.04
CA ASP A 144 5.77 -13.69 -4.22
C ASP A 144 6.13 -13.20 -5.62
N LYS A 145 5.50 -13.77 -6.67
CA LYS A 145 5.69 -13.34 -8.05
C LYS A 145 5.25 -11.90 -8.26
N VAL A 146 4.09 -11.50 -7.72
CA VAL A 146 3.61 -10.10 -7.78
C VAL A 146 4.62 -9.16 -7.14
N VAL A 147 5.11 -9.47 -5.93
CA VAL A 147 6.13 -8.64 -5.25
C VAL A 147 7.38 -8.52 -6.11
N SER A 148 7.89 -9.62 -6.67
CA SER A 148 9.10 -9.59 -7.51
C SER A 148 8.92 -8.74 -8.77
N VAL A 149 7.77 -8.86 -9.45
CA VAL A 149 7.47 -8.06 -10.63
C VAL A 149 7.32 -6.58 -10.28
N TYR A 150 6.58 -6.28 -9.21
CA TYR A 150 6.39 -4.92 -8.69
C TYR A 150 7.73 -4.22 -8.44
N GLN A 151 8.66 -4.89 -7.75
CA GLN A 151 9.98 -4.34 -7.44
C GLN A 151 10.79 -3.99 -8.69
N LYS A 152 10.62 -4.71 -9.80
CA LYS A 152 11.30 -4.41 -11.07
C LYS A 152 10.74 -3.18 -11.78
N GLN A 153 9.46 -2.87 -11.54
CA GLN A 153 8.75 -1.75 -12.16
C GLN A 153 8.80 -0.49 -11.30
N ARG A 154 9.09 -0.65 -10.00
CA ARG A 154 9.17 0.45 -9.04
C ARG A 154 10.26 1.42 -9.48
N PRO A 155 9.95 2.70 -9.76
CA PRO A 155 10.98 3.70 -9.95
C PRO A 155 11.83 3.75 -8.68
N LYS A 156 13.14 3.59 -8.84
CA LYS A 156 14.06 3.78 -7.71
C LYS A 156 13.89 5.22 -7.25
N LYS A 157 13.55 5.42 -5.97
CA LYS A 157 13.64 6.72 -5.34
C LYS A 157 15.08 7.23 -5.43
#